data_AF-A0AA39L1N0-F1
#
_entry.id   AF-A0AA39L1N0-F1
#
_cell.length_a   1.000
_cell.length_b   1.000
_cell.length_c   1.000
_cell.angle_alpha   90.00
_cell.angle_beta   90.00
_cell.angle_gamma   90.00
#
_symmetry.space_group_name_H-M   'P 1'
#
loop_
_entity.id
_entity.type
_entity.pdbx_description
1 polymer ?
#
loop_
_entity_poly.entity_id
_entity_poly.type
_entity_poly.pdbx_seq_one_letter_code
_entity_poly.pdbx_strand_id
1 'polypeptide(L)'
;MVVCIAVIGKDNSPKYIKCASELTALQFHYKVHTSIDIIEEKLNVGNKAATDSKELFLGLLYSTEEHKIFGYATNTKVKFVVVLQSSNASFRDNDVRMIFRKLHVAYSNAVCNPFYIPGDQIISRSFESSVNEIMGLA
;
A
#
# COMPACT_ATOMS: atom_id res chain seq x y z
N MET A 1 13.81 -2.89 5.17
CA MET A 1 13.71 -1.79 4.20
C MET A 1 12.41 -1.93 3.43
N VAL A 2 11.69 -0.81 3.23
CA VAL A 2 10.54 -0.75 2.32
C VAL A 2 11.09 -0.60 0.90
N VAL A 3 10.79 -1.54 0.02
CA VAL A 3 11.35 -1.57 -1.35
C VAL A 3 10.34 -1.11 -2.40
N CYS A 4 9.05 -1.22 -2.12
CA CYS A 4 8.00 -0.73 -3.00
C CYS A 4 6.77 -0.32 -2.19
N ILE A 5 6.14 0.78 -2.58
CA ILE A 5 4.83 1.24 -2.09
C ILE A 5 3.93 1.47 -3.30
N ALA A 6 2.69 0.96 -3.21
CA ALA A 6 1.69 1.17 -4.24
C ALA A 6 0.35 1.60 -3.64
N VAL A 7 -0.34 2.47 -4.38
CA VAL A 7 -1.72 2.89 -4.15
C VAL A 7 -2.53 2.49 -5.38
N ILE A 8 -3.50 1.62 -5.15
CA ILE A 8 -4.37 1.07 -6.18
C ILE A 8 -5.80 1.57 -5.92
N GLY A 9 -6.45 2.06 -6.97
CA GLY A 9 -7.81 2.55 -6.94
C GLY A 9 -8.84 1.46 -6.63
N LYS A 10 -10.07 1.90 -6.36
CA LYS A 10 -11.22 1.00 -6.17
C LYS A 10 -11.52 0.12 -7.40
N ASP A 11 -11.14 0.61 -8.57
CA ASP A 11 -11.28 0.03 -9.91
C ASP A 11 -10.05 -0.79 -10.33
N ASN A 12 -9.14 -1.10 -9.39
CA ASN A 12 -7.89 -1.83 -9.64
C ASN A 12 -6.90 -1.11 -10.56
N SER A 13 -7.11 0.20 -10.79
CA SER A 13 -6.17 1.02 -11.53
C SER A 13 -5.00 1.48 -10.64
N PRO A 14 -3.75 1.42 -11.11
CA PRO A 14 -2.60 1.90 -10.34
C PRO A 14 -2.63 3.44 -10.29
N LYS A 15 -2.86 4.00 -9.09
CA LYS A 15 -2.83 5.46 -8.88
C LYS A 15 -1.44 5.97 -8.57
N TYR A 16 -0.62 5.13 -7.94
CA TYR A 16 0.77 5.45 -7.61
C TYR A 16 1.55 4.16 -7.37
N ILE A 17 2.75 4.04 -7.91
CA ILE A 17 3.70 2.98 -7.59
C ILE A 17 5.09 3.61 -7.51
N LYS A 18 5.78 3.39 -6.40
CA LYS A 18 7.17 3.82 -6.19
C LYS A 18 8.00 2.62 -5.74
N CYS A 19 9.09 2.39 -6.45
CA CYS A 19 10.08 1.36 -6.13
C CYS A 19 11.40 2.01 -5.73
N ALA A 20 12.18 1.33 -4.88
CA ALA A 20 13.51 1.81 -4.47
C ALA A 20 14.52 1.78 -5.64
N SER A 21 14.31 0.93 -6.63
CA SER A 21 15.10 0.85 -7.85
C SER A 21 14.18 0.74 -9.06
N GLU A 22 14.46 1.50 -10.12
CA GLU A 22 13.69 1.45 -11.37
C GLU A 22 13.93 0.15 -12.14
N LEU A 23 15.10 -0.48 -11.97
CA LEU A 23 15.46 -1.74 -12.65
C LEU A 23 14.54 -2.89 -12.24
N THR A 24 14.03 -2.87 -11.01
CA THR A 24 13.16 -3.91 -10.45
C THR A 24 11.68 -3.51 -10.45
N ALA A 25 11.34 -2.33 -10.98
CA ALA A 25 9.98 -1.80 -10.95
C ALA A 25 8.96 -2.76 -11.59
N LEU A 26 9.30 -3.35 -12.74
CA LEU A 26 8.42 -4.30 -13.42
C LEU A 26 8.09 -5.53 -12.56
N GLN A 27 9.08 -6.06 -11.83
CA GLN A 27 8.86 -7.20 -10.94
C GLN A 27 7.93 -6.85 -9.78
N PHE A 28 8.08 -5.64 -9.22
CA PHE A 28 7.20 -5.16 -8.16
C PHE A 28 5.79 -4.88 -8.67
N HIS A 29 5.61 -4.40 -9.91
CA HIS A 29 4.29 -4.26 -10.51
C HIS A 29 3.55 -5.59 -10.53
N TYR A 30 4.20 -6.69 -10.96
CA TYR A 30 3.59 -8.02 -10.91
C TYR A 30 3.21 -8.43 -9.49
N LYS A 31 4.11 -8.25 -8.51
CA LYS A 31 3.84 -8.59 -7.10
C LYS A 31 2.68 -7.79 -6.51
N VAL A 32 2.59 -6.51 -6.85
CA VAL A 32 1.49 -5.64 -6.42
C VAL A 32 0.19 -6.07 -7.08
N HIS A 33 0.20 -6.36 -8.39
CA HIS A 33 -1.01 -6.79 -9.11
C HIS A 33 -1.56 -8.12 -8.57
N THR A 34 -0.71 -9.12 -8.33
CA THR A 34 -1.15 -10.40 -7.74
C THR A 34 -1.69 -10.26 -6.32
N SER A 35 -1.26 -9.22 -5.59
CA SER A 35 -1.77 -8.94 -4.24
C SER A 35 -3.22 -8.43 -4.23
N ILE A 36 -3.72 -7.91 -5.36
CA ILE A 36 -5.07 -7.35 -5.47
C ILE A 36 -6.11 -8.44 -5.22
N ASP A 37 -5.92 -9.63 -5.82
CA ASP A 37 -6.86 -10.75 -5.69
C ASP A 37 -7.02 -11.17 -4.21
N ILE A 38 -5.91 -11.25 -3.47
CA ILE A 38 -5.90 -11.59 -2.04
C ILE A 38 -6.61 -10.50 -1.20
N ILE A 39 -6.39 -9.22 -1.54
CA ILE A 39 -7.07 -8.11 -0.86
C ILE A 39 -8.57 -8.20 -1.09
N GLU A 40 -9.01 -8.45 -2.33
CA GLU A 40 -10.43 -8.55 -2.66
C GLU A 40 -11.10 -9.75 -1.97
N GLU A 41 -10.43 -10.89 -1.91
CA GLU A 41 -10.91 -12.05 -1.16
C GLU A 41 -11.10 -11.70 0.33
N LYS A 42 -10.09 -11.11 0.98
CA LYS A 42 -10.16 -10.69 2.39
C LYS A 42 -11.30 -9.68 2.65
N LEU A 43 -11.49 -8.73 1.72
CA LEU A 43 -12.58 -7.75 1.82
C LEU A 43 -13.97 -8.39 1.68
N ASN A 44 -14.09 -9.45 0.87
CA ASN A 44 -15.36 -10.16 0.68
C ASN A 44 -15.69 -11.11 1.85
N VAL A 45 -14.67 -11.78 2.42
CA VAL A 45 -14.84 -12.70 3.57
C VAL A 45 -15.14 -11.93 4.86
N GLY A 46 -14.49 -10.78 5.09
CA GLY A 46 -14.69 -9.94 6.27
C GLY A 46 -16.13 -9.42 6.45
N ASN A 47 -16.92 -9.37 5.37
CA ASN A 47 -18.33 -8.96 5.44
C ASN A 47 -19.26 -10.02 6.07
N LYS A 48 -18.80 -11.27 6.26
CA LYS A 48 -19.63 -12.36 6.83
C LYS A 48 -19.45 -12.57 8.34
N ALA A 49 -18.38 -12.04 8.94
CA ALA A 49 -18.04 -12.19 10.35
C ALA A 49 -18.02 -10.81 11.05
N ALA A 50 -19.14 -10.09 10.98
CA ALA A 50 -19.26 -8.77 11.60
C ALA A 50 -19.47 -8.89 13.10
N THR A 51 -18.38 -8.94 13.88
CA THR A 51 -18.45 -8.60 15.31
C THR A 51 -17.20 -8.00 15.93
N ASP A 52 -16.08 -7.81 15.22
CA ASP A 52 -15.00 -7.01 15.79
C ASP A 52 -14.16 -6.27 14.75
N SER A 53 -14.28 -4.94 14.78
CA SER A 53 -13.38 -3.95 14.17
C SER A 53 -13.31 -3.92 12.63
N LYS A 54 -13.71 -2.79 12.03
CA LYS A 54 -13.36 -2.39 10.65
C LYS A 54 -11.85 -2.14 10.54
N GLU A 55 -11.05 -3.19 10.71
CA GLU A 55 -9.60 -3.08 10.67
C GLU A 55 -9.16 -2.87 9.22
N LEU A 56 -8.71 -1.65 8.92
CA LEU A 56 -8.25 -1.26 7.58
C LEU A 56 -6.94 -1.97 7.19
N PHE A 57 -6.19 -2.45 8.18
CA PHE A 57 -4.96 -3.20 7.98
C PHE A 57 -5.27 -4.69 7.77
N LEU A 58 -4.88 -5.23 6.62
CA LEU A 58 -5.17 -6.61 6.22
C LEU A 58 -4.07 -7.60 6.62
N GLY A 59 -2.98 -7.10 7.21
CA GLY A 59 -1.83 -7.90 7.61
C GLY A 59 -0.93 -8.29 6.43
N LEU A 60 -0.15 -9.35 6.66
CA LEU A 60 0.61 -10.02 5.60
C LEU A 60 -0.37 -10.65 4.59
N LEU A 61 -0.16 -10.35 3.30
CA LEU A 61 -0.93 -10.94 2.20
C LEU A 61 -0.28 -12.24 1.77
N TYR A 62 1.00 -12.17 1.41
CA TYR A 62 1.83 -13.32 1.12
C TYR A 62 3.31 -12.97 1.32
N SER A 63 4.13 -14.01 1.40
CA SER A 63 5.59 -13.89 1.49
C SER A 63 6.23 -14.66 0.35
N THR A 64 7.30 -14.08 -0.18
CA THR A 64 8.27 -14.74 -1.06
C THR A 64 9.58 -14.91 -0.29
N GLU A 65 10.57 -15.56 -0.89
CA GLU A 65 11.90 -15.73 -0.26
C GLU A 65 12.55 -14.38 0.07
N GLU A 66 12.45 -13.44 -0.87
CA GLU A 66 13.11 -12.14 -0.77
C GLU A 66 12.23 -11.04 -0.19
N HIS A 67 10.90 -11.17 -0.25
CA HIS A 67 9.97 -10.07 0.04
C HIS A 67 8.73 -10.51 0.82
N LYS A 68 8.30 -9.65 1.75
CA LYS A 68 7.01 -9.75 2.45
C LYS A 68 6.07 -8.66 1.95
N ILE A 69 4.86 -9.04 1.55
CA ILE A 69 3.87 -8.13 0.97
C ILE A 69 2.74 -7.93 1.97
N PHE A 70 2.52 -6.69 2.38
CA PHE A 70 1.46 -6.32 3.31
C PHE A 70 0.37 -5.52 2.61
N GLY A 71 -0.85 -5.63 3.12
CA GLY A 71 -2.03 -4.98 2.56
C GLY A 71 -2.77 -4.09 3.55
N TYR A 72 -3.37 -3.04 3.02
CA TYR A 72 -4.27 -2.15 3.73
C TYR A 72 -5.38 -1.71 2.77
N ALA A 73 -6.62 -1.67 3.22
CA ALA A 73 -7.75 -1.24 2.42
C ALA A 73 -8.52 -0.15 3.17
N THR A 74 -8.70 1.00 2.52
CA THR A 74 -9.52 2.08 3.06
C THR A 74 -11.00 1.70 3.01
N ASN A 75 -11.82 2.43 3.77
CA ASN A 75 -13.29 2.36 3.67
C ASN A 75 -13.81 2.75 2.26
N THR A 76 -13.05 3.51 1.49
CA THR A 76 -13.35 3.87 0.09
C THR A 76 -12.90 2.81 -0.93
N LYS A 77 -12.46 1.63 -0.45
CA LYS A 77 -11.95 0.50 -1.26
C LYS A 77 -10.67 0.81 -2.05
N VAL A 78 -9.93 1.84 -1.65
CA VAL A 78 -8.58 2.10 -2.14
C VAL A 78 -7.64 1.15 -1.42
N LYS A 79 -6.74 0.51 -2.17
CA LYS A 79 -5.86 -0.55 -1.68
C LYS A 79 -4.44 -0.02 -1.62
N PHE A 80 -3.81 -0.09 -0.46
CA PHE A 80 -2.39 0.20 -0.31
C PHE A 80 -1.63 -1.12 -0.17
N VAL A 81 -0.51 -1.20 -0.87
CA VAL A 81 0.39 -2.35 -0.83
C VAL A 81 1.77 -1.85 -0.47
N VAL A 82 2.37 -2.46 0.54
CA VAL A 82 3.74 -2.17 0.98
C VAL A 82 4.55 -3.45 0.88
N VAL A 83 5.67 -3.39 0.16
CA VAL A 83 6.59 -4.51 -0.03
C VAL A 83 7.84 -4.25 0.79
N LEU A 84 8.15 -5.19 1.69
CA LEU A 84 9.34 -5.16 2.54
C LEU A 84 10.32 -6.23 2.10
N GLN A 85 11.61 -5.96 2.20
CA GLN A 85 12.65 -6.98 1.99
C GLN A 85 12.74 -7.92 3.21
N SER A 86 12.67 -9.23 2.96
CA SER A 86 12.57 -10.32 3.95
C SER A 86 13.80 -10.45 4.85
N SER A 87 14.97 -10.04 4.37
CA SER A 87 16.23 -10.01 5.14
C SER A 87 16.15 -9.16 6.42
N ASN A 88 15.13 -8.30 6.53
CA ASN A 88 14.88 -7.52 7.72
C ASN A 88 13.89 -8.26 8.63
N ALA A 89 14.41 -9.12 9.49
CA ALA A 89 13.64 -9.91 10.46
C ALA A 89 12.92 -9.08 11.55
N SER A 90 13.00 -7.75 11.52
CA SER A 90 12.59 -6.87 12.62
C SER A 90 11.26 -6.13 12.45
N PHE A 91 10.62 -6.13 11.27
CA PHE A 91 9.34 -5.43 11.13
C PHE A 91 8.23 -6.19 11.84
N ARG A 92 7.77 -5.65 12.97
CA ARG A 92 6.59 -6.11 13.66
C ARG A 92 5.36 -5.53 12.97
N ASP A 93 4.21 -6.19 13.11
CA ASP A 93 2.94 -5.69 12.56
C ASP A 93 2.61 -4.25 13.00
N ASN A 94 3.02 -3.86 14.22
CA ASN A 94 2.86 -2.48 14.70
C ASN A 94 3.63 -1.46 13.86
N ASP A 95 4.86 -1.77 13.44
CA ASP A 95 5.67 -0.88 12.61
C ASP A 95 5.03 -0.72 11.23
N VAL A 96 4.53 -1.82 10.67
CA VAL A 96 3.83 -1.82 9.38
C VAL A 96 2.51 -1.05 9.46
N ARG A 97 1.76 -1.19 10.56
CA ARG A 97 0.55 -0.37 10.81
C ARG A 97 0.88 1.11 10.85
N MET A 98 2.00 1.50 11.46
CA MET A 98 2.45 2.90 11.49
C MET A 98 2.79 3.41 10.08
N ILE A 99 3.48 2.59 9.27
CA ILE A 99 3.74 2.90 7.85
C ILE A 99 2.43 3.15 7.10
N PHE A 100 1.45 2.26 7.22
CA PHE A 100 0.16 2.43 6.55
C PHE A 100 -0.62 3.63 7.05
N ARG A 101 -0.59 3.94 8.35
CA ARG A 101 -1.22 5.15 8.90
C ARG A 101 -0.60 6.42 8.28
N LYS A 102 0.73 6.50 8.22
CA LYS A 102 1.43 7.64 7.62
C LYS A 102 1.11 7.77 6.12
N LEU A 103 1.12 6.65 5.40
CA LEU A 103 0.74 6.61 3.98
C LEU A 103 -0.71 7.04 3.75
N HIS A 104 -1.65 6.61 4.60
CA HIS A 104 -3.04 7.01 4.52
C HIS A 104 -3.21 8.52 4.73
N VAL A 105 -2.56 9.11 5.74
CA VAL A 105 -2.60 10.56 5.94
C VAL A 105 -2.06 11.30 4.72
N ALA A 106 -0.93 10.86 4.17
CA ALA A 106 -0.35 11.44 2.95
C ALA A 106 -1.31 11.33 1.76
N TYR A 107 -1.92 10.16 1.55
CA TYR A 107 -2.91 9.93 0.49
C TYR A 107 -4.12 10.85 0.65
N SER A 108 -4.70 10.93 1.86
CA SER A 108 -5.84 11.80 2.17
C SER A 108 -5.53 13.26 1.87
N ASN A 109 -4.35 13.74 2.27
CA ASN A 109 -3.94 15.12 1.96
C ASN A 109 -3.78 15.35 0.44
N ALA A 110 -3.29 14.36 -0.29
CA ALA A 110 -3.14 14.47 -1.74
C ALA A 110 -4.50 14.53 -2.46
N VAL A 111 -5.47 13.70 -2.06
CA VAL A 111 -6.79 13.65 -2.70
C VAL A 111 -7.74 14.75 -2.24
N CYS A 112 -7.52 15.34 -1.06
CA CYS A 112 -8.26 16.51 -0.58
C CYS A 112 -7.80 17.82 -1.23
N ASN A 113 -6.85 17.78 -2.17
CA ASN A 113 -6.49 18.93 -2.96
C ASN A 113 -7.63 19.26 -3.96
N PRO A 114 -8.16 20.50 -3.99
CA PRO A 114 -9.26 20.87 -4.88
C PRO A 114 -8.93 20.76 -6.38
N PHE A 115 -7.65 20.71 -6.74
CA PHE A 115 -7.18 20.52 -8.12
C PHE A 115 -6.88 19.06 -8.46
N TYR A 116 -7.02 18.13 -7.51
CA TYR A 116 -6.88 16.72 -7.79
C TYR A 116 -8.14 16.20 -8.49
N ILE A 117 -7.97 15.59 -9.65
CA ILE A 117 -9.05 14.97 -10.41
C ILE A 117 -9.23 13.54 -9.86
N PRO A 118 -10.41 13.19 -9.31
CA PRO A 118 -10.65 11.86 -8.78
C PRO A 118 -10.50 10.79 -9.86
N GLY A 119 -9.53 9.90 -9.70
CA GLY A 119 -9.26 8.83 -10.65
C GLY A 119 -7.95 9.02 -11.43
N ASP A 120 -7.33 10.19 -11.39
CA ASP A 120 -6.01 10.37 -11.99
C ASP A 120 -4.90 9.80 -11.10
N GLN A 121 -3.70 9.67 -11.68
CA GLN A 121 -2.51 9.30 -10.93
C GLN A 121 -2.13 10.40 -9.94
N ILE A 122 -1.58 10.00 -8.79
CA ILE A 122 -1.14 10.95 -7.77
C ILE A 122 0.25 11.48 -8.15
N ILE A 123 0.29 12.72 -8.62
CA ILE A 123 1.51 13.43 -9.04
C ILE A 123 1.99 14.48 -8.03
N SER A 124 1.45 14.47 -6.81
CA SER A 124 1.76 15.48 -5.79
C SER A 124 3.18 15.33 -5.25
N ARG A 125 3.97 16.43 -5.29
CA ARG A 125 5.33 16.47 -4.73
C ARG A 125 5.37 16.24 -3.22
N SER A 126 4.38 16.76 -2.48
CA SER A 126 4.32 16.57 -1.02
C SER A 126 4.00 15.12 -0.66
N PHE A 127 3.18 14.46 -1.49
CA PHE A 127 2.92 13.03 -1.36
C PHE A 127 4.19 12.21 -1.64
N GLU A 128 4.88 12.50 -2.74
CA GLU A 128 6.14 11.82 -3.06
C GLU A 128 7.22 12.01 -1.98
N SER A 129 7.37 13.22 -1.44
CA SER A 129 8.27 13.48 -0.32
C SER A 129 7.92 12.62 0.91
N SER A 130 6.63 12.48 1.22
CA SER A 130 6.17 11.65 2.34
C SER A 130 6.47 10.16 2.10
N VAL A 131 6.30 9.69 0.86
CA VAL A 131 6.62 8.31 0.45
C VAL A 131 8.12 8.05 0.55
N ASN A 132 8.96 8.98 0.06
CA ASN A 132 10.42 8.83 0.13
C ASN A 132 10.91 8.74 1.59
N GLU A 133 10.34 9.53 2.50
CA GLU A 133 10.63 9.45 3.93
C GLU A 133 10.20 8.10 4.53
N ILE A 134 9.02 7.57 4.16
CA ILE A 134 8.57 6.23 4.58
C ILE A 134 9.54 5.14 4.06
N MET A 135 10.04 5.29 2.84
CA MET A 135 10.96 4.33 2.22
C MET A 135 12.40 4.45 2.75
N GLY A 136 12.74 5.55 3.45
CA GLY A 136 14.09 5.84 3.90
C GLY A 136 15.03 6.25 2.77
N LEU A 137 14.50 6.91 1.73
CA LEU A 137 15.24 7.43 0.57
C LEU A 137 15.57 8.94 0.69
N ALA A 138 15.33 9.53 1.86
CA ALA A 138 15.51 10.95 2.16
C ALA A 138 16.89 11.25 2.76
#